data_AF-A0A7V8VKX2-F1
#
_entry.id   AF-A0A7V8VKX2-F1
#
_cell.length_a   1.000
_cell.length_b   1.000
_cell.length_c   1.000
_cell.angle_alpha   90.00
_cell.angle_beta   90.00
_cell.angle_gamma   90.00
#
_symmetry.space_group_name_H-M   'P 1'
#
loop_
_entity.id
_entity.type
_entity.pdbx_description
1 polymer ?
#
loop_
_entity_poly.entity_id
_entity_poly.type
_entity_poly.pdbx_seq_one_letter_code
_entity_poly.pdbx_strand_id
1 'polypeptide(L)' 'GSQAAVITKLEEHRATLQAELSKHVVLKYTPHLVFHLDDSTERGARVFKILQEIAPAEDEHTA' A
#
# COMPACT_ATOMS: atom_id res chain seq x y z
N GLY A 1 -19.03 2.59 2.28
CA GLY A 1 -18.87 2.13 0.88
C GLY A 1 -17.84 1.02 0.85
N SER A 2 -17.95 0.06 -0.06
CA SER A 2 -16.94 -0.98 -0.20
C SER A 2 -15.61 -0.39 -0.68
N GLN A 3 -14.49 -1.02 -0.35
CA GLN A 3 -13.17 -0.59 -0.81
C GLN A 3 -13.09 -0.51 -2.34
N ALA A 4 -13.73 -1.46 -3.04
CA ALA A 4 -13.87 -1.43 -4.49
C ALA A 4 -14.60 -0.17 -5.00
N ALA A 5 -15.70 0.22 -4.36
CA ALA A 5 -16.44 1.42 -4.74
C ALA A 5 -15.62 2.71 -4.53
N VAL A 6 -14.72 2.73 -3.54
CA VAL A 6 -13.79 3.86 -3.32
C VAL A 6 -12.79 3.95 -4.47
N ILE A 7 -12.21 2.82 -4.89
CA ILE A 7 -11.29 2.79 -6.04
C ILE A 7 -12.00 3.25 -7.30
N THR A 8 -13.21 2.75 -7.59
CA THR A 8 -14.01 3.21 -8.73
C THR A 8 -14.19 4.73 -8.72
N LYS A 9 -14.51 5.31 -7.56
CA LYS A 9 -14.68 6.75 -7.45
C LYS A 9 -13.38 7.54 -7.67
N LEU A 10 -12.23 7.02 -7.20
CA LEU A 10 -10.93 7.62 -7.46
C LEU A 10 -10.58 7.56 -8.96
N GLU A 11 -10.90 6.45 -9.62
CA GLU A 11 -10.72 6.27 -11.05
C GLU A 11 -11.55 7.26 -11.87
N GLU A 12 -12.83 7.46 -11.51
CA GLU A 12 -13.71 8.44 -12.15
C GLU A 12 -13.16 9.88 -12.07
N HIS A 13 -12.42 10.21 -11.01
CA HIS A 13 -11.90 11.56 -10.75
C HIS A 13 -10.39 11.69 -11.07
N ARG A 14 -9.79 10.65 -11.67
CA ARG A 14 -8.36 10.56 -12.00
C ARG A 14 -7.83 11.78 -12.77
N ALA A 15 -8.56 12.24 -13.78
CA ALA A 15 -8.12 13.35 -14.63
C ALA A 15 -8.00 14.66 -13.83
N THR A 16 -8.95 14.93 -12.94
CA THR A 16 -8.92 16.09 -12.04
C THR A 16 -7.74 16.02 -11.08
N LEU A 17 -7.51 14.85 -10.48
CA LEU A 17 -6.37 14.63 -9.58
C LEU A 17 -5.02 14.76 -10.30
N GLN A 18 -4.91 14.24 -11.53
CA GLN A 18 -3.73 14.42 -12.38
C GLN A 18 -3.48 15.89 -12.71
N ALA A 19 -4.53 16.64 -13.07
CA ALA A 19 -4.40 18.06 -13.39
C ALA A 19 -3.90 18.87 -12.19
N GLU A 20 -4.42 18.61 -10.99
CA GLU A 20 -3.92 19.24 -9.77
C GLU A 20 -2.46 18.84 -9.48
N LEU A 21 -2.11 17.56 -9.63
CA LEU A 21 -0.73 17.12 -9.43
C LEU A 21 0.25 17.82 -10.39
N SER A 22 -0.10 17.91 -11.68
CA SER A 22 0.75 18.55 -12.70
C SER A 22 0.99 20.04 -12.44
N LYS A 23 0.09 20.74 -11.73
CA LYS A 23 0.31 22.14 -11.33
C LYS A 23 1.39 22.28 -10.25
N HIS A 24 1.52 21.27 -9.39
CA HIS A 24 2.40 21.33 -8.22
C HIS A 24 3.71 20.56 -8.43
N VAL A 25 3.74 19.62 -9.38
CA VAL A 25 4.89 18.77 -9.69
C VAL A 25 5.26 18.94 -11.16
N VAL A 26 6.25 19.79 -11.42
CA VAL A 26 6.73 20.09 -12.78
C VAL A 26 7.65 18.95 -13.24
N LEU A 27 7.09 18.03 -14.04
CA LEU A 27 7.82 16.97 -14.72
C LEU A 27 7.80 17.20 -16.23
N LYS A 28 8.77 16.62 -16.94
CA LYS A 28 8.80 16.63 -18.41
C LYS A 28 7.53 16.02 -19.03
N TYR A 29 6.88 15.10 -18.31
CA TYR A 29 5.65 14.42 -18.72
C TYR A 29 4.66 14.37 -17.56
N THR A 30 3.37 14.48 -17.86
CA THR A 30 2.29 14.33 -16.88
C THR A 30 2.34 12.93 -16.28
N PRO A 31 2.53 12.78 -14.96
CA PRO A 31 2.55 11.47 -14.32
C PRO A 31 1.16 10.82 -14.43
N HIS A 32 1.11 9.53 -14.74
CA HIS A 32 -0.11 8.74 -14.68
C HIS A 32 -0.35 8.26 -13.26
N LEU A 33 -1.45 8.68 -12.64
CA LEU A 33 -1.86 8.17 -11.34
C LEU A 33 -2.28 6.71 -11.49
N VAL A 34 -2.09 5.87 -10.47
CA VAL A 34 -2.66 4.52 -10.44
C VAL A 34 -3.15 4.28 -9.03
N PHE A 35 -4.39 3.82 -8.87
CA PHE A 35 -5.00 3.63 -7.56
C PHE A 35 -5.03 2.15 -7.21
N HIS A 36 -4.54 1.84 -6.01
CA HIS A 36 -4.53 0.50 -5.46
C HIS A 36 -4.99 0.54 -4.01
N LEU A 37 -5.66 -0.53 -3.58
CA LEU A 37 -5.88 -0.75 -2.15
C LEU A 37 -4.58 -1.25 -1.55
N ASP A 38 -4.19 -0.64 -0.43
CA ASP A 38 -2.99 -1.05 0.28
C ASP A 38 -3.33 -2.11 1.33
N ASP A 39 -3.00 -3.38 1.04
CA ASP A 39 -3.04 -4.52 1.95
C ASP A 39 -1.66 -4.86 2.52
N SER A 40 -0.69 -3.93 2.44
CA SER A 40 0.67 -4.14 2.96
C SER A 40 0.71 -4.43 4.45
N THR A 41 -0.24 -3.88 5.22
CA THR A 41 -0.35 -4.12 6.66
C THR A 41 -0.72 -5.57 6.95
N GLU A 42 -1.76 -6.10 6.30
CA GLU A 42 -2.18 -7.49 6.43
C GLU A 42 -1.09 -8.45 5.92
N ARG A 43 -0.40 -8.10 4.83
CA ARG A 43 0.76 -8.85 4.36
C ARG A 43 1.87 -8.87 5.41
N GLY A 44 2.19 -7.72 6.00
CA GLY A 44 3.20 -7.59 7.06
C GLY A 44 2.87 -8.46 8.27
N ALA A 45 1.62 -8.44 8.72
CA ALA A 45 1.16 -9.29 9.82
C ALA A 45 1.32 -10.79 9.51
N ARG A 46 1.01 -11.22 8.27
CA ARG A 46 1.22 -12.62 7.85
C ARG A 46 2.69 -13.00 7.84
N VAL A 47 3.56 -12.15 7.31
CA VAL A 47 5.01 -12.38 7.30
C VAL A 47 5.53 -12.49 8.73
N PHE A 48 5.15 -11.57 9.60
CA PHE A 48 5.55 -11.58 11.01
C PHE A 48 5.14 -12.86 11.73
N LYS A 49 3.91 -13.33 11.51
CA LYS A 49 3.42 -14.59 12.06
C LYS A 49 4.26 -15.79 11.61
N ILE A 50 4.57 -15.87 10.31
CA ILE A 50 5.42 -16.95 9.76
C ILE A 50 6.82 -16.91 10.39
N LEU A 51 7.40 -15.72 10.57
CA LEU A 51 8.70 -15.58 11.23
C LEU A 51 8.67 -16.09 12.67
N GLN A 52 7.60 -15.85 13.41
CA GLN A 52 7.42 -16.39 14.77
C GLN A 52 7.26 -17.92 14.79
N GLU A 53 6.57 -18.49 13.81
CA GLU A 53 6.37 -19.94 13.71
C GLU A 53 7.67 -20.69 13.34
N ILE A 54 8.56 -20.04 12.60
CA ILE A 54 9.85 -20.62 12.15
C ILE A 54 10.99 -20.32 13.14
N ALA A 55 10.85 -19.28 13.97
CA ALA A 55 11.86 -18.94 14.96
C ALA A 55 12.14 -20.16 15.85
N PRO A 56 13.41 -20.58 16.00
CA PRO A 56 13.75 -21.61 16.97
C PRO A 56 13.30 -21.14 18.35
N ALA A 57 12.75 -22.05 19.15
CA ALA A 57 12.51 -21.76 20.56
C ALA A 57 13.81 -21.20 21.13
N GLU A 58 13.76 -20.02 21.74
CA GLU A 58 14.93 -19.43 22.36
C GLU A 58 15.51 -20.48 23.32
N ASP A 59 16.69 -21.02 22.97
CA ASP A 59 17.41 -21.93 23.84
C ASP A 59 17.71 -21.16 25.12
N GLU A 60 16.95 -21.48 26.16
CA GLU A 60 17.12 -21.00 27.52
C GLU A 60 18.48 -21.51 28.03
N HIS A 61 19.56 -20.84 27.62
CA HIS A 61 20.87 -20.99 28.24
C HIS A 61 20.82 -20.24 29.58
N THR A 62 20.07 -20.82 30.53
CA THR A 62 20.26 -20.59 31.96
C THR A 62 21.69 -20.99 32.30
N ALA A 63 22.54 -19.98 32.48
CA ALA A 63 23.81 -20.08 33.19
C ALA A 63 23.57 -19.95 34.70
#